data_AF-A0A9W6WIY5-F1
#
_entry.id   AF-A0A9W6WIY5-F1
#
_cell.length_a   1.000
_cell.length_b   1.000
_cell.length_c   1.000
_cell.angle_alpha   90.00
_cell.angle_beta   90.00
_cell.angle_gamma   90.00
#
_symmetry.space_group_name_H-M   'P 1'
#
loop_
_entity.id
_entity.type
_entity.pdbx_description
1 polymer ?
#
loop_
_entity_poly.entity_id
_entity_poly.type
_entity_poly.pdbx_seq_one_letter_code
_entity_poly.pdbx_strand_id
1 'polypeptide(L)'
;MKVFSTLALMAAYAVAARAQSTAESSAGTVTAASAATSSGSGTTTSTTKTTTSSGSAANDFMSSLSTGSSSGAAEAKSDSYHMTPVHVVQARVQSDMPKWNDELQRFVSQYYDDANDAYVGLMDTVNTASVEGALMYVQAEGINYDTRSSEERCTRKNDMTYIVFYEYAIAQTNETLALYQDVASQNEYGTMLALDSGRCTPSSTTSSGGEVFPTACYYFNGDDGEPEVGPFVGGTTKETDPRAPYPNNVWYSFPNTCPLQEWSAKTPECRASTRKGLCDIGVMPDGISCTFAYRVLGFLPIDDLVGITSMVSNTTGNTYANFSEFCEDGGVEFQATTDGEWIDGITFWENPQDEAANSERATKMVEAYYNLTNGLIETSSLDSSVIEHMLPLPTPAELAAENPPCYHNVKKCNSDSGCKRELYGSTCTVCNSTSDGCETAPSDWTFPTLTKAVGENGGTGDASAAGSSTKDSTSSGKSDSSSSGAAMNGVSAVLMSTLLALATAFFF
;
A
#
# COMPACT_ATOMS: atom_id res chain seq x y z
N MET A 1 -21.90 -39.15 -13.15
CA MET A 1 -22.78 -40.32 -12.91
C MET A 1 -22.52 -40.87 -11.51
N LYS A 2 -23.21 -40.32 -10.50
CA LYS A 2 -23.50 -40.95 -9.21
C LYS A 2 -24.56 -40.07 -8.53
N VAL A 3 -25.75 -40.63 -8.46
CA VAL A 3 -27.00 -40.04 -8.01
C VAL A 3 -27.08 -40.26 -6.50
N PHE A 4 -27.35 -39.21 -5.73
CA PHE A 4 -28.00 -39.37 -4.44
C PHE A 4 -29.11 -38.33 -4.30
N SER A 5 -30.27 -38.85 -3.91
CA SER A 5 -31.57 -38.21 -3.97
C SER A 5 -31.97 -37.70 -2.58
N THR A 6 -32.53 -36.50 -2.58
CA THR A 6 -33.59 -35.94 -1.71
C THR A 6 -33.76 -36.39 -0.26
N LEU A 7 -33.81 -35.40 0.64
CA LEU A 7 -34.95 -35.28 1.57
C LEU A 7 -35.21 -33.79 1.89
N ALA A 8 -36.43 -33.34 1.56
CA ALA A 8 -36.95 -32.03 1.87
C ALA A 8 -37.58 -32.05 3.28
N LEU A 9 -37.32 -31.03 4.10
CA LEU A 9 -38.09 -30.76 5.31
C LEU A 9 -38.62 -29.32 5.21
N MET A 10 -39.93 -29.19 5.05
CA MET A 10 -40.64 -27.94 5.17
C MET A 10 -40.82 -27.60 6.66
N ALA A 11 -40.45 -26.39 7.06
CA ALA A 11 -40.91 -25.78 8.30
C ALA A 11 -41.48 -24.39 7.98
N ALA A 12 -42.78 -24.26 8.16
CA ALA A 12 -43.51 -23.00 8.07
C ALA A 12 -43.23 -22.17 9.33
N TYR A 13 -42.80 -20.92 9.16
CA TYR A 13 -42.87 -19.92 10.22
C TYR A 13 -43.74 -18.74 9.78
N ALA A 14 -44.66 -18.41 10.68
CA ALA A 14 -45.72 -17.45 10.51
C ALA A 14 -45.22 -16.01 10.58
N VAL A 15 -45.84 -15.20 9.73
CA VAL A 15 -45.76 -13.73 9.67
C VAL A 15 -46.24 -13.11 10.98
N ALA A 16 -45.43 -12.21 11.55
CA ALA A 16 -45.89 -11.21 12.51
C ALA A 16 -45.44 -9.83 12.02
N ALA A 17 -46.37 -9.11 11.41
CA ALA A 17 -46.22 -7.71 11.05
C ALA A 17 -46.16 -6.84 12.32
N ARG A 18 -45.22 -5.89 12.39
CA ARG A 18 -45.37 -4.70 13.22
C ARG A 18 -44.79 -3.49 12.51
N ALA A 19 -45.61 -2.44 12.52
CA ALA A 19 -45.45 -1.21 11.76
C ALA A 19 -44.42 -0.23 12.37
N GLN A 20 -43.73 0.46 11.45
CA GLN A 20 -43.29 1.86 11.44
C GLN A 20 -43.05 2.61 12.77
N SER A 21 -41.88 3.22 12.88
CA SER A 21 -41.78 4.68 13.07
C SER A 21 -40.42 5.22 12.63
N THR A 22 -40.49 6.15 11.68
CA THR A 22 -39.45 7.12 11.28
C THR A 22 -39.05 8.03 12.45
N ALA A 23 -37.75 8.28 12.61
CA ALA A 23 -37.25 9.50 13.25
C ALA A 23 -35.83 9.80 12.75
N GLU A 24 -35.74 10.82 11.89
CA GLU A 24 -34.52 11.58 11.61
C GLU A 24 -34.05 12.30 12.89
N SER A 25 -32.73 12.35 13.10
CA SER A 25 -32.07 13.24 14.07
C SER A 25 -30.58 13.24 13.74
N SER A 26 -30.14 14.06 12.79
CA SER A 26 -29.48 15.35 13.02
C SER A 26 -28.17 15.25 13.80
N ALA A 27 -27.09 15.55 13.08
CA ALA A 27 -25.72 15.70 13.52
C ALA A 27 -25.57 16.54 14.79
N GLY A 28 -24.80 16.02 15.75
CA GLY A 28 -24.33 16.73 16.92
C GLY A 28 -22.81 16.69 16.97
N THR A 29 -22.20 17.82 16.63
CA THR A 29 -20.77 18.13 16.82
C THR A 29 -20.37 17.92 18.27
N VAL A 30 -19.32 17.13 18.54
CA VAL A 30 -18.73 17.00 19.88
C VAL A 30 -17.32 17.57 19.86
N THR A 31 -17.19 18.78 20.38
CA THR A 31 -15.93 19.43 20.67
C THR A 31 -15.33 18.85 21.95
N ALA A 32 -14.07 18.44 21.88
CA ALA A 32 -13.27 18.02 23.02
C ALA A 32 -13.11 19.13 24.06
N ALA A 33 -13.20 18.78 25.35
CA ALA A 33 -12.80 19.64 26.46
C ALA A 33 -11.91 18.87 27.43
N SER A 34 -10.70 19.38 27.59
CA SER A 34 -9.64 18.87 28.44
C SER A 34 -9.81 19.24 29.92
N ALA A 35 -9.28 18.35 30.76
CA ALA A 35 -8.62 18.55 32.06
C ALA A 35 -9.42 19.07 33.27
N ALA A 36 -9.38 18.28 34.36
CA ALA A 36 -9.01 18.80 35.69
C ALA A 36 -8.61 17.67 36.66
N THR A 37 -7.39 17.81 37.19
CA THR A 37 -6.76 17.07 38.28
C THR A 37 -7.49 17.27 39.62
N SER A 38 -7.64 16.22 40.44
CA SER A 38 -7.62 16.40 41.91
C SER A 38 -7.19 15.12 42.65
N SER A 39 -6.33 15.34 43.64
CA SER A 39 -5.66 14.36 44.49
C SER A 39 -6.57 13.86 45.61
N GLY A 40 -6.48 12.58 45.97
CA GLY A 40 -7.12 12.00 47.14
C GLY A 40 -6.48 10.68 47.55
N SER A 41 -5.76 10.70 48.67
CA SER A 41 -5.06 9.56 49.28
C SER A 41 -5.97 8.79 50.23
N GLY A 42 -5.88 7.45 50.28
CA GLY A 42 -6.35 6.67 51.43
C GLY A 42 -6.86 5.24 51.19
N THR A 43 -5.94 4.28 51.26
CA THR A 43 -6.05 2.94 51.93
C THR A 43 -7.11 1.92 51.47
N THR A 44 -6.68 0.76 50.94
CA THR A 44 -6.58 -0.57 51.61
C THR A 44 -6.79 -1.73 50.61
N THR A 45 -6.04 -2.82 50.82
CA THR A 45 -6.34 -4.24 50.47
C THR A 45 -5.66 -4.82 49.23
N SER A 46 -4.64 -5.64 49.49
CA SER A 46 -3.99 -6.54 48.55
C SER A 46 -4.99 -7.59 48.04
N THR A 47 -5.37 -7.48 46.77
CA THR A 47 -5.98 -8.58 46.02
C THR A 47 -5.14 -8.76 44.77
N THR A 48 -4.50 -9.91 44.64
CA THR A 48 -3.75 -10.34 43.47
C THR A 48 -4.73 -10.46 42.30
N LYS A 49 -4.88 -9.37 41.55
CA LYS A 49 -5.56 -9.34 40.26
C LYS A 49 -4.46 -9.35 39.20
N THR A 50 -4.46 -10.42 38.41
CA THR A 50 -3.83 -10.51 37.11
C THR A 50 -4.07 -9.21 36.36
N THR A 51 -3.00 -8.43 36.16
CA THR A 51 -3.02 -7.21 35.38
C THR A 51 -3.22 -7.61 33.93
N THR A 52 -4.47 -7.59 33.48
CA THR A 52 -4.78 -7.43 32.06
C THR A 52 -4.21 -6.07 31.67
N SER A 53 -3.21 -6.05 30.79
CA SER A 53 -2.58 -4.86 30.26
C SER A 53 -3.54 -4.13 29.31
N SER A 54 -4.50 -3.42 29.88
CA SER A 54 -5.31 -2.45 29.16
C SER A 54 -4.66 -1.07 29.35
N GLY A 55 -3.77 -0.71 28.43
CA GLY A 55 -3.14 0.61 28.33
C GLY A 55 -1.88 0.61 27.45
N SER A 56 -1.92 1.33 26.32
CA SER A 56 -0.79 1.71 25.44
C SER A 56 -0.13 0.63 24.53
N ALA A 57 -0.90 -0.27 23.93
CA ALA A 57 -0.36 -1.18 22.90
C ALA A 57 -0.11 -0.51 21.51
N ALA A 58 -0.52 0.74 21.30
CA ALA A 58 -0.54 1.35 19.97
C ALA A 58 0.85 1.69 19.38
N ASN A 59 1.88 1.98 20.21
CA ASN A 59 3.14 2.54 19.70
C ASN A 59 4.39 1.80 20.23
N ASP A 60 4.34 0.48 20.36
CA ASP A 60 5.51 -0.31 20.77
C ASP A 60 6.42 -0.71 19.61
N PHE A 61 6.02 -0.47 18.36
CA PHE A 61 6.67 -1.03 17.18
C PHE A 61 8.17 -0.70 17.10
N MET A 62 8.53 0.59 17.09
CA MET A 62 9.94 1.02 17.05
C MET A 62 10.73 0.49 18.25
N SER A 63 10.11 0.48 19.44
CA SER A 63 10.74 -0.05 20.66
C SER A 63 10.98 -1.56 20.57
N SER A 64 10.05 -2.32 19.96
CA SER A 64 10.14 -3.77 19.79
C SER A 64 11.29 -4.17 18.87
N LEU A 65 11.52 -3.39 17.80
CA LEU A 65 12.64 -3.60 16.88
C LEU A 65 14.01 -3.31 17.53
N SER A 66 14.07 -2.32 18.42
CA SER A 66 15.31 -1.98 19.13
C SER A 66 15.72 -3.06 20.15
N THR A 67 14.75 -3.80 20.71
CA THR A 67 15.00 -4.87 21.69
C THR A 67 15.53 -6.15 21.05
N GLY A 68 15.17 -6.44 19.79
CA GLY A 68 15.70 -7.56 19.00
C GLY A 68 17.06 -7.30 18.36
N SER A 69 17.52 -6.05 18.35
CA SER A 69 18.76 -5.62 17.69
C SER A 69 20.01 -5.89 18.54
N SER A 70 20.27 -7.14 18.92
CA SER A 70 21.44 -7.51 19.74
C SER A 70 22.75 -7.69 18.96
N SER A 71 22.80 -7.41 17.64
CA SER A 71 24.01 -7.71 16.84
C SER A 71 24.37 -6.73 15.70
N GLY A 72 23.62 -5.65 15.47
CA GLY A 72 23.94 -4.69 14.37
C GLY A 72 24.40 -3.31 14.85
N ALA A 73 23.72 -2.72 15.82
CA ALA A 73 24.01 -1.37 16.28
C ALA A 73 25.35 -1.23 17.03
N ALA A 74 25.84 -2.32 17.65
CA ALA A 74 27.06 -2.30 18.45
C ALA A 74 28.36 -2.40 17.63
N GLU A 75 28.28 -2.73 16.33
CA GLU A 75 29.45 -2.86 15.46
C GLU A 75 29.57 -1.72 14.43
N ALA A 76 28.81 -0.63 14.60
CA ALA A 76 29.11 0.67 14.00
C ALA A 76 30.35 1.26 14.69
N LYS A 77 31.52 0.70 14.37
CA LYS A 77 32.83 1.29 14.65
C LYS A 77 32.85 2.71 14.11
N SER A 78 32.93 3.73 14.98
CA SER A 78 33.52 5.07 14.79
C SER A 78 33.51 5.75 13.40
N ASP A 79 32.60 5.44 12.50
CA ASP A 79 32.59 5.94 11.12
C ASP A 79 31.15 6.23 10.66
N SER A 80 31.05 7.27 9.82
CA SER A 80 29.92 7.77 9.03
C SER A 80 28.52 7.83 9.66
N TYR A 81 27.87 9.00 9.50
CA TYR A 81 26.43 9.18 9.64
C TYR A 81 25.60 8.05 9.00
N HIS A 82 24.42 7.76 9.56
CA HIS A 82 23.39 6.91 8.95
C HIS A 82 22.01 7.55 9.14
N MET A 83 21.09 7.28 8.21
CA MET A 83 19.70 7.70 8.36
C MET A 83 19.13 7.16 9.66
N THR A 84 18.54 8.03 10.47
CA THR A 84 17.81 7.58 11.67
C THR A 84 16.48 6.97 11.22
N PRO A 85 16.12 5.75 11.67
CA PRO A 85 14.89 5.11 11.25
C PRO A 85 13.65 5.99 11.47
N VAL A 86 12.74 5.99 10.50
CA VAL A 86 11.48 6.74 10.53
C VAL A 86 10.33 5.75 10.59
N HIS A 87 9.42 5.94 11.54
CA HIS A 87 8.15 5.26 11.70
C HIS A 87 7.07 5.89 10.81
N VAL A 88 6.48 5.10 9.92
CA VAL A 88 5.42 5.56 9.00
C VAL A 88 4.30 4.54 8.92
N VAL A 89 3.10 4.98 8.53
CA VAL A 89 1.99 4.11 8.19
C VAL A 89 1.62 4.29 6.72
N GLN A 90 1.41 3.18 6.03
CA GLN A 90 0.99 3.16 4.64
C GLN A 90 -0.09 2.08 4.46
N ALA A 91 -0.78 2.12 3.33
CA ALA A 91 -1.79 1.14 2.99
C ALA A 91 -1.45 0.44 1.66
N ARG A 92 -1.86 -0.83 1.56
CA ARG A 92 -1.74 -1.61 0.34
C ARG A 92 -3.09 -2.23 0.02
N VAL A 93 -3.53 -2.09 -1.22
CA VAL A 93 -4.69 -2.82 -1.71
C VAL A 93 -4.22 -4.15 -2.27
N GLN A 94 -4.78 -5.25 -1.76
CA GLN A 94 -4.39 -6.60 -2.14
C GLN A 94 -5.58 -7.57 -2.17
N SER A 95 -5.40 -8.71 -2.81
CA SER A 95 -6.42 -9.75 -2.93
C SER A 95 -6.45 -10.70 -1.75
N ASP A 96 -5.28 -11.00 -1.17
CA ASP A 96 -5.16 -11.95 -0.08
C ASP A 96 -5.36 -11.31 1.29
N MET A 97 -6.06 -12.03 2.16
CA MET A 97 -6.23 -11.67 3.55
C MET A 97 -4.94 -11.99 4.33
N PRO A 98 -4.34 -11.03 5.05
CA PRO A 98 -3.24 -11.33 5.97
C PRO A 98 -3.68 -12.35 7.03
N LYS A 99 -2.86 -13.38 7.25
CA LYS A 99 -3.16 -14.47 8.19
C LYS A 99 -2.40 -14.25 9.50
N TRP A 100 -3.10 -14.31 10.63
CA TRP A 100 -2.44 -14.28 11.94
C TRP A 100 -1.56 -15.52 12.13
N ASN A 101 -0.32 -15.29 12.56
CA ASN A 101 0.63 -16.34 12.90
C ASN A 101 0.92 -16.29 14.41
N ASP A 102 0.52 -17.34 15.13
CA ASP A 102 0.69 -17.43 16.58
C ASP A 102 2.15 -17.55 17.03
N GLU A 103 3.04 -18.09 16.21
CA GLU A 103 4.46 -18.20 16.57
C GLU A 103 5.14 -16.82 16.54
N LEU A 104 4.87 -16.04 15.49
CA LEU A 104 5.45 -14.73 15.28
C LEU A 104 4.65 -13.59 15.93
N GLN A 105 3.44 -13.88 16.44
CA GLN A 105 2.49 -12.92 16.99
C GLN A 105 2.27 -11.72 16.05
N ARG A 106 1.99 -12.00 14.78
CA ARG A 106 1.76 -10.98 13.73
C ARG A 106 0.98 -11.56 12.55
N PHE A 107 0.41 -10.69 11.73
CA PHE A 107 -0.10 -11.10 10.43
C PHE A 107 1.05 -11.30 9.41
N VAL A 108 0.93 -12.38 8.64
CA VAL A 108 1.86 -12.81 7.59
C VAL A 108 1.09 -13.23 6.34
N SER A 109 1.79 -13.56 5.26
CA SER A 109 1.17 -14.07 4.04
C SER A 109 0.56 -15.46 4.27
N GLN A 110 -0.60 -15.70 3.69
CA GLN A 110 -1.27 -17.01 3.77
C GLN A 110 -0.68 -18.08 2.83
N TYR A 111 0.20 -17.70 1.91
CA TYR A 111 0.69 -18.57 0.83
C TYR A 111 1.90 -19.44 1.19
N TYR A 112 2.42 -19.30 2.41
CA TYR A 112 3.63 -19.99 2.85
C TYR A 112 3.37 -20.75 4.15
N ASP A 113 3.95 -21.95 4.23
CA ASP A 113 3.88 -22.78 5.43
C ASP A 113 4.95 -22.39 6.47
N ASP A 114 6.14 -21.99 6.00
CA ASP A 114 7.21 -21.48 6.86
C ASP A 114 6.91 -20.05 7.32
N ALA A 115 7.07 -19.79 8.62
CA ALA A 115 6.70 -18.52 9.22
C ALA A 115 7.57 -17.34 8.71
N ASN A 116 8.86 -17.57 8.44
CA ASN A 116 9.75 -16.54 7.91
C ASN A 116 9.46 -16.28 6.43
N ASP A 117 9.21 -17.32 5.63
CA ASP A 117 8.81 -17.14 4.24
C ASP A 117 7.45 -16.42 4.15
N ALA A 118 6.51 -16.73 5.05
CA ALA A 118 5.22 -16.04 5.16
C ALA A 118 5.39 -14.55 5.51
N TYR A 119 6.32 -14.22 6.40
CA TYR A 119 6.70 -12.84 6.69
C TYR A 119 7.28 -12.16 5.45
N VAL A 120 8.29 -12.76 4.81
CA VAL A 120 8.89 -12.19 3.61
C VAL A 120 7.85 -11.98 2.51
N GLY A 121 6.92 -12.92 2.33
CA GLY A 121 5.93 -12.93 1.26
C GLY A 121 5.01 -11.70 1.19
N LEU A 122 4.73 -11.02 2.30
CA LEU A 122 3.90 -9.79 2.26
C LEU A 122 4.65 -8.59 1.66
N MET A 123 5.97 -8.54 1.82
CA MET A 123 6.81 -7.39 1.43
C MET A 123 7.95 -7.78 0.49
N ASP A 124 7.82 -8.88 -0.26
CA ASP A 124 8.83 -9.32 -1.20
C ASP A 124 8.73 -8.58 -2.53
N THR A 125 9.25 -7.34 -2.55
CA THR A 125 9.29 -6.46 -3.75
C THR A 125 7.89 -6.05 -4.19
N VAL A 126 7.29 -5.13 -3.44
CA VAL A 126 5.88 -4.73 -3.59
C VAL A 126 5.71 -3.21 -3.62
N ASN A 127 4.60 -2.74 -4.18
CA ASN A 127 4.18 -1.34 -4.08
C ASN A 127 3.17 -1.15 -2.94
N THR A 128 3.16 0.06 -2.39
CA THR A 128 2.19 0.53 -1.40
C THR A 128 1.81 1.97 -1.73
N ALA A 129 0.83 2.53 -1.02
CA ALA A 129 0.42 3.92 -1.15
C ALA A 129 0.26 4.57 0.22
N SER A 130 0.30 5.90 0.26
CA SER A 130 -0.09 6.65 1.46
C SER A 130 -1.52 6.29 1.86
N VAL A 131 -1.83 6.36 3.15
CA VAL A 131 -3.19 6.11 3.66
C VAL A 131 -4.18 7.09 3.01
N GLU A 132 -3.75 8.32 2.80
CA GLU A 132 -4.51 9.39 2.15
C GLU A 132 -4.83 9.09 0.68
N GLY A 133 -4.02 8.26 0.02
CA GLY A 133 -4.08 8.02 -1.42
C GLY A 133 -4.43 6.59 -1.85
N ALA A 134 -4.52 5.63 -0.94
CA ALA A 134 -4.65 4.21 -1.28
C ALA A 134 -5.89 3.87 -2.12
N LEU A 135 -6.99 4.60 -1.94
CA LEU A 135 -8.21 4.42 -2.72
C LEU A 135 -8.11 4.89 -4.17
N MET A 136 -7.09 5.69 -4.52
CA MET A 136 -6.83 6.09 -5.91
C MET A 136 -6.61 4.86 -6.80
N TYR A 137 -5.83 3.87 -6.34
CA TYR A 137 -5.59 2.64 -7.10
C TYR A 137 -6.87 1.82 -7.28
N VAL A 138 -7.71 1.74 -6.23
CA VAL A 138 -9.03 1.10 -6.31
C VAL A 138 -9.87 1.78 -7.39
N GLN A 139 -10.06 3.09 -7.29
CA GLN A 139 -10.96 3.87 -8.14
C GLN A 139 -10.48 3.96 -9.60
N ALA A 140 -9.23 4.37 -9.81
CA ALA A 140 -8.70 4.68 -11.14
C ALA A 140 -8.33 3.42 -11.94
N GLU A 141 -7.98 2.33 -11.26
CA GLU A 141 -7.47 1.13 -11.92
C GLU A 141 -8.24 -0.15 -11.59
N GLY A 142 -8.80 -0.24 -10.36
CA GLY A 142 -9.34 -1.49 -9.82
C GLY A 142 -10.78 -1.80 -10.23
N ILE A 143 -11.64 -0.77 -10.24
CA ILE A 143 -13.10 -0.97 -10.21
C ILE A 143 -13.87 -0.35 -11.37
N ASN A 144 -13.24 0.37 -12.30
CA ASN A 144 -13.98 0.95 -13.42
C ASN A 144 -14.63 -0.18 -14.25
N TYR A 145 -15.95 -0.13 -14.35
CA TYR A 145 -16.78 -1.12 -15.03
C TYR A 145 -16.29 -1.33 -16.47
N ASP A 146 -16.00 -0.26 -17.21
CA ASP A 146 -15.71 -0.31 -18.64
C ASP A 146 -14.29 -0.74 -19.00
N THR A 147 -13.37 -0.79 -18.02
CA THR A 147 -12.00 -1.29 -18.24
C THR A 147 -11.88 -2.79 -18.08
N ARG A 148 -12.94 -3.47 -17.59
CA ARG A 148 -12.97 -4.91 -17.33
C ARG A 148 -13.67 -5.67 -18.45
N SER A 149 -13.16 -6.87 -18.75
CA SER A 149 -13.74 -7.77 -19.76
C SER A 149 -15.18 -8.17 -19.39
N SER A 150 -15.94 -8.73 -20.33
CA SER A 150 -17.26 -9.29 -20.01
C SER A 150 -17.15 -10.49 -19.07
N GLU A 151 -16.09 -11.28 -19.22
CA GLU A 151 -15.86 -12.50 -18.44
C GLU A 151 -15.42 -12.20 -17.00
N GLU A 152 -14.71 -11.10 -16.78
CA GLU A 152 -14.18 -10.69 -15.46
C GLU A 152 -14.95 -9.48 -14.90
N ARG A 153 -16.15 -9.20 -15.43
CA ARG A 153 -16.90 -7.98 -15.10
C ARG A 153 -17.21 -7.87 -13.60
N CYS A 154 -17.51 -8.99 -12.96
CA CYS A 154 -17.85 -9.12 -11.54
C CYS A 154 -16.66 -9.56 -10.68
N THR A 155 -15.46 -9.25 -11.14
CA THR A 155 -14.20 -9.39 -10.42
C THR A 155 -13.46 -8.05 -10.46
N ARG A 156 -12.94 -7.58 -9.34
CA ARG A 156 -12.08 -6.38 -9.36
C ARG A 156 -10.73 -6.74 -10.00
N LYS A 157 -10.05 -5.77 -10.63
CA LYS A 157 -8.70 -6.01 -11.17
C LYS A 157 -7.82 -6.65 -10.09
N ASN A 158 -7.02 -7.64 -10.45
CA ASN A 158 -6.12 -8.35 -9.54
C ASN A 158 -6.81 -8.92 -8.27
N ASP A 159 -8.11 -9.20 -8.32
CA ASP A 159 -8.90 -9.73 -7.21
C ASP A 159 -8.86 -8.86 -5.94
N MET A 160 -8.69 -7.52 -6.09
CA MET A 160 -8.59 -6.58 -4.97
C MET A 160 -9.76 -6.75 -3.99
N THR A 161 -9.45 -7.08 -2.74
CA THR A 161 -10.44 -7.43 -1.71
C THR A 161 -10.22 -6.66 -0.42
N TYR A 162 -8.95 -6.40 -0.06
CA TYR A 162 -8.58 -5.81 1.22
C TYR A 162 -7.74 -4.55 1.04
N ILE A 163 -7.97 -3.57 1.90
CA ILE A 163 -7.05 -2.48 2.19
C ILE A 163 -6.31 -2.86 3.47
N VAL A 164 -5.02 -3.15 3.36
CA VAL A 164 -4.19 -3.61 4.47
C VAL A 164 -3.33 -2.44 4.94
N PHE A 165 -3.37 -2.16 6.23
CA PHE A 165 -2.58 -1.12 6.88
C PHE A 165 -1.29 -1.72 7.42
N TYR A 166 -0.18 -1.11 7.04
CA TYR A 166 1.15 -1.49 7.47
C TYR A 166 1.77 -0.31 8.19
N GLU A 167 2.47 -0.58 9.27
CA GLU A 167 3.46 0.34 9.81
C GLU A 167 4.86 -0.13 9.40
N TYR A 168 5.75 0.83 9.18
CA TYR A 168 7.11 0.60 8.74
C TYR A 168 8.10 1.39 9.56
N ALA A 169 9.27 0.79 9.79
CA ALA A 169 10.47 1.50 10.16
C ALA A 169 11.31 1.57 8.88
N ILE A 170 11.82 2.75 8.50
CA ILE A 170 12.56 2.94 7.25
C ILE A 170 13.87 3.69 7.53
N ALA A 171 14.98 3.14 7.04
CA ALA A 171 16.27 3.80 6.98
C ALA A 171 16.90 3.53 5.61
N GLN A 172 17.12 4.58 4.82
CA GLN A 172 17.78 4.48 3.52
C GLN A 172 19.28 4.27 3.66
N THR A 173 19.90 3.73 2.61
CA THR A 173 21.35 3.73 2.48
C THR A 173 21.89 5.15 2.35
N ASN A 174 23.14 5.38 2.76
CA ASN A 174 23.80 6.68 2.58
C ASN A 174 23.96 7.02 1.09
N GLU A 175 24.19 6.02 0.26
CA GLU A 175 24.33 6.13 -1.18
C GLU A 175 23.00 6.59 -1.81
N THR A 176 21.87 6.09 -1.32
CA THR A 176 20.53 6.50 -1.74
C THR A 176 20.31 7.98 -1.43
N LEU A 177 20.56 8.37 -0.18
CA LEU A 177 20.44 9.77 0.23
C LEU A 177 21.39 10.65 -0.60
N ALA A 178 22.64 10.23 -0.80
CA ALA A 178 23.61 10.96 -1.62
C ALA A 178 23.14 11.15 -3.06
N LEU A 179 22.49 10.15 -3.65
CA LEU A 179 21.98 10.19 -5.01
C LEU A 179 20.74 11.09 -5.13
N TYR A 180 19.77 10.96 -4.22
CA TYR A 180 18.42 11.50 -4.39
C TYR A 180 18.10 12.76 -3.56
N GLN A 181 18.87 13.09 -2.51
CA GLN A 181 18.56 14.18 -1.55
C GLN A 181 18.23 15.55 -2.16
N ASP A 182 18.76 15.84 -3.35
CA ASP A 182 18.57 17.14 -4.01
C ASP A 182 17.35 17.13 -4.96
N VAL A 183 16.93 15.97 -5.49
CA VAL A 183 15.91 15.87 -6.56
C VAL A 183 14.65 15.09 -6.20
N ALA A 184 14.67 14.28 -5.15
CA ALA A 184 13.52 13.46 -4.77
C ALA A 184 12.28 14.32 -4.50
N SER A 185 11.13 13.91 -5.05
CA SER A 185 9.83 14.50 -4.72
C SER A 185 9.43 14.23 -3.27
N GLN A 186 9.92 13.14 -2.71
CA GLN A 186 9.72 12.72 -1.33
C GLN A 186 11.09 12.70 -0.65
N ASN A 187 11.40 13.71 0.17
CA ASN A 187 12.77 14.08 0.53
C ASN A 187 13.62 13.01 1.27
N GLU A 188 13.01 11.92 1.74
CA GLU A 188 13.65 10.79 2.46
C GLU A 188 13.70 9.50 1.62
N TYR A 189 13.28 9.56 0.37
CA TYR A 189 13.08 8.37 -0.47
C TYR A 189 13.78 8.50 -1.82
N GLY A 190 14.07 7.35 -2.42
CA GLY A 190 14.46 7.30 -3.83
C GLY A 190 13.25 7.57 -4.74
N THR A 191 13.47 7.48 -6.06
CA THR A 191 12.35 7.53 -7.02
C THR A 191 11.46 6.29 -6.87
N MET A 192 10.15 6.43 -7.04
CA MET A 192 9.26 5.26 -7.06
C MET A 192 9.53 4.43 -8.32
N LEU A 193 9.62 3.12 -8.14
CA LEU A 193 9.76 2.14 -9.22
C LEU A 193 8.54 1.24 -9.21
N ALA A 194 7.86 1.09 -10.34
CA ALA A 194 6.80 0.09 -10.43
C ALA A 194 7.40 -1.31 -10.20
N LEU A 195 6.80 -2.03 -9.26
CA LEU A 195 7.15 -3.42 -8.93
C LEU A 195 5.96 -4.33 -9.24
N ASP A 196 6.15 -5.30 -10.14
CA ASP A 196 5.14 -6.29 -10.53
C ASP A 196 5.70 -7.70 -10.39
N SER A 197 4.87 -8.63 -9.92
CA SER A 197 5.22 -10.06 -9.80
C SER A 197 6.50 -10.35 -8.99
N GLY A 198 6.82 -9.48 -8.02
CA GLY A 198 7.99 -9.63 -7.15
C GLY A 198 9.29 -9.07 -7.69
N ARG A 199 9.23 -8.31 -8.79
CA ARG A 199 10.40 -7.65 -9.39
C ARG A 199 10.07 -6.24 -9.85
N CYS A 200 11.08 -5.48 -10.24
CA CYS A 200 10.92 -4.31 -11.07
C CYS A 200 10.12 -4.63 -12.33
N THR A 201 9.19 -3.77 -12.69
CA THR A 201 8.45 -3.87 -13.95
C THR A 201 9.40 -3.60 -15.12
N PRO A 202 9.54 -4.53 -16.08
CA PRO A 202 10.33 -4.28 -17.29
C PRO A 202 9.79 -3.08 -18.07
N SER A 203 10.70 -2.21 -18.52
CA SER A 203 10.37 -1.05 -19.36
C SER A 203 10.16 -1.41 -20.82
N SER A 204 10.80 -2.49 -21.28
CA SER A 204 10.68 -3.01 -22.64
C SER A 204 11.23 -4.44 -22.72
N THR A 205 11.11 -5.05 -23.90
CA THR A 205 11.73 -6.33 -24.23
C THR A 205 12.69 -6.15 -25.40
N THR A 206 13.79 -6.90 -25.39
CA THR A 206 14.75 -6.97 -26.48
C THR A 206 14.19 -7.81 -27.63
N SER A 207 14.80 -7.71 -28.82
CA SER A 207 14.42 -8.51 -29.98
C SER A 207 14.59 -10.02 -29.78
N SER A 208 15.39 -10.44 -28.80
CA SER A 208 15.56 -11.83 -28.39
C SER A 208 14.62 -12.27 -27.26
N GLY A 209 13.69 -11.41 -26.84
CA GLY A 209 12.74 -11.68 -25.76
C GLY A 209 13.31 -11.51 -24.35
N GLY A 210 14.47 -10.87 -24.20
CA GLY A 210 15.01 -10.51 -22.89
C GLY A 210 14.31 -9.26 -22.33
N GLU A 211 14.20 -9.15 -21.02
CA GLU A 211 13.61 -7.98 -20.37
C GLU A 211 14.63 -6.86 -20.20
N VAL A 212 14.19 -5.62 -20.32
CA VAL A 212 15.01 -4.42 -20.05
C VAL A 212 14.35 -3.64 -18.93
N PHE A 213 15.03 -3.49 -17.81
CA PHE A 213 14.51 -2.79 -16.65
C PHE A 213 14.80 -1.28 -16.70
N PRO A 214 14.00 -0.45 -16.01
CA PRO A 214 14.37 0.94 -15.76
C PRO A 214 15.75 1.01 -15.10
N THR A 215 16.61 1.94 -15.53
CA THR A 215 18.02 1.99 -15.05
C THR A 215 18.13 2.04 -13.53
N ALA A 216 17.22 2.75 -12.86
CA ALA A 216 17.21 2.84 -11.41
C ALA A 216 17.00 1.49 -10.68
N CYS A 217 16.46 0.47 -11.35
CA CYS A 217 16.38 -0.89 -10.80
C CYS A 217 17.74 -1.58 -10.73
N TYR A 218 18.66 -1.27 -11.64
CA TYR A 218 20.01 -1.83 -11.61
C TYR A 218 20.85 -1.25 -10.45
N TYR A 219 20.48 -0.06 -9.93
CA TYR A 219 21.16 0.56 -8.80
C TYR A 219 21.03 -0.23 -7.48
N PHE A 220 20.03 -1.11 -7.36
CA PHE A 220 19.81 -1.84 -6.12
C PHE A 220 20.98 -2.74 -5.72
N ASN A 221 21.64 -3.39 -6.68
CA ASN A 221 22.79 -4.26 -6.43
C ASN A 221 23.99 -3.94 -7.33
N GLY A 222 23.97 -2.81 -8.05
CA GLY A 222 25.01 -2.46 -9.02
C GLY A 222 25.01 -3.39 -10.24
N ASP A 223 23.84 -3.90 -10.62
CA ASP A 223 23.66 -4.75 -11.79
C ASP A 223 24.11 -4.01 -13.07
N ASP A 224 24.57 -4.76 -14.07
CA ASP A 224 25.08 -4.21 -15.34
C ASP A 224 26.20 -3.14 -15.20
N GLY A 225 26.93 -3.16 -14.08
CA GLY A 225 28.04 -2.24 -13.80
C GLY A 225 27.59 -0.84 -13.39
N GLU A 226 26.30 -0.67 -13.09
CA GLU A 226 25.74 0.54 -12.49
C GLU A 226 26.20 0.71 -11.03
N PRO A 227 26.10 1.91 -10.43
CA PRO A 227 26.46 2.08 -9.03
C PRO A 227 25.59 1.25 -8.09
N GLU A 228 26.22 0.55 -7.15
CA GLU A 228 25.52 -0.15 -6.07
C GLU A 228 25.05 0.85 -5.01
N VAL A 229 23.88 1.44 -5.25
CA VAL A 229 23.20 2.37 -4.31
C VAL A 229 22.59 1.59 -3.14
N GLY A 230 22.27 0.31 -3.35
CA GLY A 230 21.58 -0.54 -2.39
C GLY A 230 20.06 -0.50 -2.56
N PRO A 231 19.32 -1.45 -1.94
CA PRO A 231 17.87 -1.45 -1.97
C PRO A 231 17.35 -0.20 -1.27
N PHE A 232 16.43 0.52 -1.89
CA PHE A 232 15.86 1.74 -1.30
C PHE A 232 14.34 1.75 -1.41
N VAL A 233 13.69 2.34 -0.41
CA VAL A 233 12.26 2.64 -0.52
C VAL A 233 12.11 3.85 -1.45
N GLY A 234 11.34 3.68 -2.52
CA GLY A 234 11.03 4.74 -3.47
C GLY A 234 9.73 5.46 -3.09
N GLY A 235 9.58 6.73 -3.47
CA GLY A 235 8.37 7.52 -3.20
C GLY A 235 8.11 8.59 -4.27
N THR A 236 6.87 8.67 -4.78
CA THR A 236 6.48 9.67 -5.78
C THR A 236 5.03 10.10 -5.61
N THR A 237 4.76 11.40 -5.74
CA THR A 237 3.39 11.92 -5.64
C THR A 237 2.53 11.45 -6.81
N LYS A 238 1.27 11.14 -6.52
CA LYS A 238 0.24 10.69 -7.47
C LYS A 238 -1.08 11.43 -7.23
N GLU A 239 -0.98 12.65 -6.71
CA GLU A 239 -2.13 13.44 -6.27
C GLU A 239 -2.96 14.03 -7.42
N THR A 240 -2.38 14.14 -8.61
CA THR A 240 -2.98 14.79 -9.77
C THR A 240 -3.46 13.83 -10.86
N ASP A 241 -3.67 12.54 -10.54
CA ASP A 241 -4.26 11.62 -11.53
C ASP A 241 -5.65 12.14 -11.94
N PRO A 242 -5.87 12.46 -13.23
CA PRO A 242 -7.10 13.12 -13.66
C PRO A 242 -8.35 12.26 -13.46
N ARG A 243 -8.18 10.93 -13.29
CA ARG A 243 -9.31 10.02 -13.07
C ARG A 243 -9.76 9.99 -11.61
N ALA A 244 -8.83 10.29 -10.70
CA ALA A 244 -9.01 10.16 -9.26
C ALA A 244 -7.94 11.00 -8.52
N PRO A 245 -8.08 12.34 -8.46
CA PRO A 245 -7.12 13.19 -7.79
C PRO A 245 -7.31 13.07 -6.27
N TYR A 246 -6.41 12.33 -5.62
CA TYR A 246 -6.36 12.17 -4.15
C TYR A 246 -5.25 13.07 -3.60
N PRO A 247 -5.57 14.17 -2.89
CA PRO A 247 -4.55 15.03 -2.29
C PRO A 247 -3.59 14.26 -1.38
N ASN A 248 -2.30 14.58 -1.45
CA ASN A 248 -1.24 13.92 -0.68
C ASN A 248 -1.08 12.42 -0.97
N ASN A 249 -1.60 11.93 -2.10
CA ASN A 249 -1.35 10.58 -2.55
C ASN A 249 0.13 10.43 -2.92
N VAL A 250 0.79 9.47 -2.28
CA VAL A 250 2.16 9.08 -2.58
C VAL A 250 2.17 7.58 -2.82
N TRP A 251 2.77 7.16 -3.92
CA TRP A 251 3.05 5.75 -4.16
C TRP A 251 4.48 5.44 -3.78
N TYR A 252 4.66 4.26 -3.19
CA TYR A 252 5.94 3.80 -2.73
C TYR A 252 6.28 2.44 -3.32
N SER A 253 7.58 2.17 -3.42
CA SER A 253 8.13 0.90 -3.89
C SER A 253 9.09 0.33 -2.86
N PHE A 254 8.85 -0.91 -2.44
CA PHE A 254 9.62 -1.62 -1.41
C PHE A 254 10.35 -2.82 -2.02
N PRO A 255 11.51 -2.62 -2.67
CA PRO A 255 12.30 -3.71 -3.21
C PRO A 255 12.88 -4.57 -2.09
N ASN A 256 12.88 -5.89 -2.27
CA ASN A 256 13.61 -6.80 -1.42
C ASN A 256 14.71 -7.51 -2.24
N THR A 257 15.30 -8.58 -1.69
CA THR A 257 16.27 -9.42 -2.38
C THR A 257 15.81 -9.85 -3.78
N CYS A 258 16.77 -9.97 -4.71
CA CYS A 258 16.52 -10.33 -6.11
C CYS A 258 15.46 -9.47 -6.81
N PRO A 259 15.57 -8.13 -6.79
CA PRO A 259 14.52 -7.24 -7.28
C PRO A 259 14.32 -7.29 -8.80
N LEU A 260 15.13 -8.03 -9.55
CA LEU A 260 14.99 -8.25 -11.00
C LEU A 260 14.39 -9.63 -11.33
N GLN A 261 14.09 -10.47 -10.34
CA GLN A 261 13.57 -11.83 -10.52
C GLN A 261 12.12 -11.92 -10.04
N GLU A 262 11.25 -12.56 -10.82
CA GLU A 262 9.89 -12.89 -10.36
C GLU A 262 9.94 -13.77 -9.11
N TRP A 263 8.87 -13.76 -8.30
CA TRP A 263 8.80 -14.54 -7.06
C TRP A 263 9.23 -16.00 -7.22
N SER A 264 8.81 -16.65 -8.31
CA SER A 264 9.13 -18.06 -8.59
C SER A 264 10.61 -18.32 -8.88
N ALA A 265 11.37 -17.30 -9.26
CA ALA A 265 12.79 -17.36 -9.61
C ALA A 265 13.71 -16.87 -8.49
N LYS A 266 13.17 -16.40 -7.35
CA LYS A 266 13.97 -15.93 -6.20
C LYS A 266 14.52 -17.08 -5.37
N THR A 267 15.57 -17.71 -5.87
CA THR A 267 16.22 -18.83 -5.16
C THR A 267 16.96 -18.36 -3.91
N PRO A 268 17.21 -19.25 -2.92
CA PRO A 268 18.03 -18.91 -1.75
C PRO A 268 19.42 -18.35 -2.11
N GLU A 269 20.05 -18.89 -3.17
CA GLU A 269 21.35 -18.42 -3.67
C GLU A 269 21.26 -16.99 -4.19
N CYS A 270 20.23 -16.67 -4.97
CA CYS A 270 19.99 -15.31 -5.43
C CYS A 270 19.76 -14.36 -4.24
N ARG A 271 18.93 -14.78 -3.27
CA ARG A 271 18.64 -13.93 -2.11
C ARG A 271 19.88 -13.62 -1.29
N ALA A 272 20.78 -14.60 -1.16
CA ALA A 272 22.06 -14.44 -0.49
C ALA A 272 23.07 -13.59 -1.27
N SER A 273 22.92 -13.47 -2.60
CA SER A 273 23.82 -12.65 -3.44
C SER A 273 23.43 -11.17 -3.52
N THR A 274 22.23 -10.79 -3.07
CA THR A 274 21.73 -9.41 -3.11
C THR A 274 21.62 -8.82 -1.71
N ARG A 275 21.76 -7.50 -1.59
CA ARG A 275 21.45 -6.81 -0.34
C ARG A 275 19.94 -6.91 -0.05
N LYS A 276 19.58 -6.94 1.23
CA LYS A 276 18.19 -7.04 1.67
C LYS A 276 17.56 -5.66 1.76
N GLY A 277 16.33 -5.51 1.28
CA GLY A 277 15.50 -4.36 1.63
C GLY A 277 14.79 -4.62 2.95
N LEU A 278 14.08 -5.75 3.01
CA LEU A 278 13.35 -6.18 4.21
C LEU A 278 14.31 -6.73 5.27
N CYS A 279 14.24 -6.18 6.47
CA CYS A 279 14.94 -6.68 7.63
C CYS A 279 14.39 -8.04 8.10
N ASP A 280 15.24 -8.83 8.75
CA ASP A 280 14.77 -10.02 9.46
C ASP A 280 13.79 -9.61 10.59
N ILE A 281 12.91 -10.53 10.99
CA ILE A 281 11.85 -10.24 11.96
C ILE A 281 12.43 -9.69 13.26
N GLY A 282 11.92 -8.53 13.70
CA GLY A 282 12.33 -7.90 14.95
C GLY A 282 13.65 -7.11 14.86
N VAL A 283 14.24 -6.96 13.68
CA VAL A 283 15.46 -6.17 13.47
C VAL A 283 15.11 -4.76 12.99
N MET A 284 15.68 -3.74 13.65
CA MET A 284 15.55 -2.35 13.22
C MET A 284 16.39 -2.10 11.97
N PRO A 285 15.86 -1.44 10.92
CA PRO A 285 16.67 -1.07 9.76
C PRO A 285 17.77 -0.08 10.15
N ASP A 286 18.91 -0.22 9.50
CA ASP A 286 20.10 0.61 9.70
C ASP A 286 20.57 1.30 8.40
N GLY A 287 19.92 1.00 7.27
CA GLY A 287 20.34 1.47 5.95
C GLY A 287 21.60 0.77 5.42
N ILE A 288 22.09 -0.26 6.11
CA ILE A 288 23.29 -1.02 5.77
C ILE A 288 22.92 -2.47 5.50
N SER A 289 22.46 -3.15 6.55
CA SER A 289 22.04 -4.55 6.58
C SER A 289 20.68 -4.74 5.89
N CYS A 290 19.78 -3.78 6.10
CA CYS A 290 18.45 -3.72 5.52
C CYS A 290 17.89 -2.29 5.60
N THR A 291 16.86 -1.99 4.81
CA THR A 291 16.31 -0.63 4.69
C THR A 291 14.92 -0.43 5.26
N PHE A 292 14.16 -1.50 5.46
CA PHE A 292 12.87 -1.39 6.12
C PHE A 292 12.51 -2.64 6.94
N ALA A 293 11.78 -2.41 8.02
CA ALA A 293 11.04 -3.43 8.74
C ALA A 293 9.56 -3.05 8.74
N TYR A 294 8.68 -4.02 8.95
CA TYR A 294 7.24 -3.77 8.98
C TYR A 294 6.50 -4.65 10.00
N ARG A 295 5.30 -4.20 10.33
CA ARG A 295 4.22 -5.00 10.92
C ARG A 295 2.91 -4.60 10.22
N VAL A 296 2.02 -5.57 10.01
CA VAL A 296 0.64 -5.30 9.59
C VAL A 296 -0.15 -4.91 10.83
N LEU A 297 -0.78 -3.74 10.80
CA LEU A 297 -1.67 -3.28 11.86
C LEU A 297 -3.01 -4.02 11.77
N GLY A 298 -3.53 -4.20 10.56
CA GLY A 298 -4.80 -4.87 10.29
C GLY A 298 -5.28 -4.52 8.88
N PHE A 299 -6.56 -4.78 8.60
CA PHE A 299 -7.10 -4.60 7.25
C PHE A 299 -8.61 -4.36 7.23
N LEU A 300 -9.07 -3.76 6.15
CA LEU A 300 -10.48 -3.54 5.83
C LEU A 300 -10.89 -4.27 4.55
N PRO A 301 -11.98 -5.03 4.56
CA PRO A 301 -12.65 -5.49 3.34
C PRO A 301 -13.20 -4.28 2.57
N ILE A 302 -12.90 -4.18 1.28
CA ILE A 302 -13.37 -3.07 0.43
C ILE A 302 -14.91 -3.07 0.39
N ASP A 303 -15.54 -4.24 0.32
CA ASP A 303 -17.00 -4.36 0.24
C ASP A 303 -17.72 -3.79 1.47
N ASP A 304 -17.13 -3.96 2.65
CA ASP A 304 -17.64 -3.38 3.90
C ASP A 304 -17.43 -1.86 3.90
N LEU A 305 -16.26 -1.37 3.47
CA LEU A 305 -15.96 0.07 3.40
C LEU A 305 -16.93 0.82 2.48
N VAL A 306 -17.18 0.27 1.28
CA VAL A 306 -18.02 0.93 0.29
C VAL A 306 -19.52 0.67 0.50
N GLY A 307 -19.85 -0.20 1.47
CA GLY A 307 -21.22 -0.49 1.92
C GLY A 307 -21.97 -1.54 1.11
N ILE A 308 -21.30 -2.27 0.20
CA ILE A 308 -21.91 -3.34 -0.60
C ILE A 308 -22.55 -4.40 0.30
N THR A 309 -21.87 -4.80 1.37
CA THR A 309 -22.36 -5.83 2.31
C THR A 309 -23.55 -5.38 3.15
N SER A 310 -23.89 -4.09 3.13
CA SER A 310 -25.08 -3.53 3.77
C SER A 310 -26.26 -3.35 2.80
N MET A 311 -26.04 -3.54 1.50
CA MET A 311 -27.09 -3.42 0.48
C MET A 311 -27.89 -4.73 0.38
N VAL A 312 -29.21 -4.60 0.20
CA VAL A 312 -30.13 -5.75 0.08
C VAL A 312 -30.24 -6.17 -1.38
N SER A 313 -30.02 -7.46 -1.66
CA SER A 313 -30.21 -8.06 -2.97
C SER A 313 -31.67 -7.98 -3.41
N ASN A 314 -31.87 -7.55 -4.66
CA ASN A 314 -33.19 -7.52 -5.28
C ASN A 314 -33.68 -8.93 -5.61
N THR A 315 -32.76 -9.88 -5.78
CA THR A 315 -33.07 -11.28 -6.10
C THR A 315 -33.28 -12.14 -4.85
N THR A 316 -32.43 -12.02 -3.83
CA THR A 316 -32.50 -12.91 -2.65
C THR A 316 -33.24 -12.30 -1.46
N GLY A 317 -33.34 -10.97 -1.39
CA GLY A 317 -33.88 -10.25 -0.23
C GLY A 317 -32.98 -10.24 1.01
N ASN A 318 -31.79 -10.83 0.93
CA ASN A 318 -30.74 -10.76 1.96
C ASN A 318 -29.70 -9.71 1.57
N THR A 319 -28.83 -9.32 2.50
CA THR A 319 -27.68 -8.48 2.17
C THR A 319 -26.68 -9.23 1.29
N TYR A 320 -26.00 -8.53 0.37
CA TYR A 320 -24.95 -9.14 -0.45
C TYR A 320 -23.78 -9.61 0.41
N ALA A 321 -23.19 -10.74 0.07
CA ALA A 321 -22.00 -11.25 0.74
C ALA A 321 -20.72 -10.52 0.29
N ASN A 322 -20.67 -10.05 -0.96
CA ASN A 322 -19.48 -9.42 -1.57
C ASN A 322 -19.83 -8.69 -2.88
N PHE A 323 -18.82 -8.05 -3.47
CA PHE A 323 -18.91 -7.37 -4.78
C PHE A 323 -19.39 -8.28 -5.91
N SER A 324 -18.95 -9.54 -5.97
CA SER A 324 -19.35 -10.45 -7.06
C SER A 324 -20.85 -10.71 -7.04
N GLU A 325 -21.45 -10.97 -5.88
CA GLU A 325 -22.89 -11.15 -5.76
C GLU A 325 -23.66 -9.88 -6.13
N PHE A 326 -23.19 -8.71 -5.67
CA PHE A 326 -23.78 -7.41 -6.02
C PHE A 326 -23.75 -7.15 -7.53
N CYS A 327 -22.61 -7.41 -8.17
CA CYS A 327 -22.43 -7.21 -9.61
C CYS A 327 -23.26 -8.21 -10.44
N GLU A 328 -23.33 -9.47 -10.02
CA GLU A 328 -24.14 -10.51 -10.69
C GLU A 328 -25.65 -10.22 -10.60
N ASP A 329 -26.11 -9.53 -9.55
CA ASP A 329 -27.49 -9.01 -9.41
C ASP A 329 -27.72 -7.71 -10.22
N GLY A 330 -26.76 -7.33 -11.09
CA GLY A 330 -26.83 -6.17 -11.98
C GLY A 330 -26.30 -4.88 -11.37
N GLY A 331 -25.67 -4.93 -10.20
CA GLY A 331 -25.07 -3.79 -9.54
C GLY A 331 -23.83 -3.25 -10.26
N VAL A 332 -23.69 -1.93 -10.29
CA VAL A 332 -22.48 -1.25 -10.76
C VAL A 332 -21.82 -0.60 -9.55
N GLU A 333 -20.59 -1.00 -9.23
CA GLU A 333 -19.83 -0.37 -8.15
C GLU A 333 -19.33 1.01 -8.60
N PHE A 334 -18.68 1.07 -9.74
CA PHE A 334 -18.10 2.30 -10.28
C PHE A 334 -18.02 2.23 -11.80
N GLN A 335 -18.54 3.23 -12.49
CA GLN A 335 -18.41 3.41 -13.92
C GLN A 335 -18.07 4.86 -14.22
N ALA A 336 -17.00 5.05 -14.98
CA ALA A 336 -16.56 6.35 -15.44
C ALA A 336 -15.95 6.25 -16.84
N THR A 337 -15.87 7.38 -17.54
CA THR A 337 -15.13 7.46 -18.81
C THR A 337 -13.64 7.17 -18.60
N THR A 338 -12.88 6.99 -19.68
CA THR A 338 -11.42 6.81 -19.62
C THR A 338 -10.72 7.99 -18.92
N ASP A 339 -11.28 9.19 -19.02
CA ASP A 339 -10.78 10.41 -18.38
C ASP A 339 -11.26 10.55 -16.92
N GLY A 340 -12.11 9.63 -16.44
CA GLY A 340 -12.63 9.57 -15.07
C GLY A 340 -13.93 10.32 -14.82
N GLU A 341 -14.62 10.76 -15.86
CA GLU A 341 -15.93 11.43 -15.70
C GLU A 341 -16.98 10.40 -15.23
N TRP A 342 -17.67 10.69 -14.14
CA TRP A 342 -18.69 9.81 -13.54
C TRP A 342 -19.82 9.47 -14.51
N ILE A 343 -20.22 8.20 -14.55
CA ILE A 343 -21.37 7.71 -15.32
C ILE A 343 -22.40 7.09 -14.39
N ASP A 344 -22.01 6.08 -13.62
CA ASP A 344 -22.88 5.33 -12.71
C ASP A 344 -22.07 4.66 -11.59
N GLY A 345 -22.72 4.22 -10.53
CA GLY A 345 -22.06 3.53 -9.43
C GLY A 345 -22.72 3.76 -8.08
N ILE A 346 -22.11 3.21 -7.03
CA ILE A 346 -22.56 3.39 -5.66
C ILE A 346 -22.14 4.77 -5.13
N THR A 347 -22.95 5.35 -4.24
CA THR A 347 -22.76 6.72 -3.71
C THR A 347 -21.39 6.96 -3.07
N PHE A 348 -20.74 5.92 -2.54
CA PHE A 348 -19.38 6.04 -2.00
C PHE A 348 -18.42 6.67 -3.03
N TRP A 349 -18.56 6.38 -4.33
CA TRP A 349 -17.65 6.80 -5.39
C TRP A 349 -18.06 8.08 -6.16
N GLU A 350 -19.19 8.71 -5.81
CA GLU A 350 -19.70 9.93 -6.50
C GLU A 350 -18.72 11.11 -6.50
N ASN A 351 -18.60 11.84 -7.62
CA ASN A 351 -17.60 12.91 -7.80
C ASN A 351 -16.15 12.39 -7.74
N PRO A 352 -15.77 11.48 -8.66
CA PRO A 352 -14.46 10.83 -8.66
C PRO A 352 -13.30 11.80 -8.91
N GLN A 353 -13.56 12.92 -9.60
CA GLN A 353 -12.56 13.94 -9.93
C GLN A 353 -12.51 15.10 -8.92
N ASP A 354 -13.29 15.04 -7.84
CA ASP A 354 -13.30 16.05 -6.79
C ASP A 354 -12.32 15.66 -5.67
N GLU A 355 -11.28 16.48 -5.49
CA GLU A 355 -10.23 16.30 -4.47
C GLU A 355 -10.77 16.24 -3.04
N ALA A 356 -11.81 17.02 -2.71
CA ALA A 356 -12.43 17.03 -1.39
C ALA A 356 -13.24 15.76 -1.15
N ALA A 357 -13.99 15.29 -2.16
CA ALA A 357 -14.69 14.01 -2.09
C ALA A 357 -13.71 12.84 -1.91
N ASN A 358 -12.59 12.84 -2.64
CA ASN A 358 -11.53 11.84 -2.50
C ASN A 358 -10.85 11.88 -1.12
N SER A 359 -10.59 13.07 -0.57
CA SER A 359 -10.08 13.24 0.79
C SER A 359 -11.07 12.73 1.85
N GLU A 360 -12.36 12.96 1.65
CA GLU A 360 -13.42 12.45 2.53
C GLU A 360 -13.49 10.92 2.49
N ARG A 361 -13.29 10.28 1.33
CA ARG A 361 -13.20 8.81 1.23
C ARG A 361 -12.04 8.24 2.03
N ALA A 362 -10.85 8.84 1.93
CA ALA A 362 -9.70 8.43 2.71
C ALA A 362 -9.95 8.59 4.22
N THR A 363 -10.65 9.67 4.62
CA THR A 363 -11.08 9.88 6.01
C THR A 363 -12.05 8.79 6.47
N LYS A 364 -13.08 8.48 5.66
CA LYS A 364 -14.04 7.39 5.94
C LYS A 364 -13.36 6.03 6.06
N MET A 365 -12.32 5.78 5.26
CA MET A 365 -11.52 4.56 5.35
C MET A 365 -10.79 4.45 6.70
N VAL A 366 -10.16 5.53 7.16
CA VAL A 366 -9.51 5.59 8.48
C VAL A 366 -10.55 5.44 9.60
N GLU A 367 -11.69 6.12 9.51
CA GLU A 367 -12.79 6.03 10.48
C GLU A 367 -13.39 4.62 10.54
N ALA A 368 -13.59 3.96 9.40
CA ALA A 368 -14.07 2.58 9.34
C ALA A 368 -13.10 1.63 10.05
N TYR A 369 -11.78 1.78 9.82
CA TYR A 369 -10.78 0.98 10.51
C TYR A 369 -10.74 1.26 12.01
N TYR A 370 -10.78 2.53 12.41
CA TYR A 370 -10.87 2.92 13.82
C TYR A 370 -12.10 2.29 14.49
N ASN A 371 -13.26 2.36 13.84
CA ASN A 371 -14.49 1.78 14.38
C ASN A 371 -14.39 0.26 14.49
N LEU A 372 -13.76 -0.41 13.51
CA LEU A 372 -13.52 -1.85 13.53
C LEU A 372 -12.67 -2.26 14.73
N THR A 373 -11.50 -1.64 14.89
CA THR A 373 -10.55 -2.00 15.96
C THR A 373 -11.03 -1.63 17.35
N ASN A 374 -12.02 -0.74 17.47
CA ASN A 374 -12.63 -0.34 18.74
C ASN A 374 -13.97 -1.05 19.01
N GLY A 375 -14.36 -2.03 18.19
CA GLY A 375 -15.61 -2.78 18.36
C GLY A 375 -16.87 -1.92 18.24
N LEU A 376 -16.79 -0.83 17.47
CA LEU A 376 -17.90 0.10 17.22
C LEU A 376 -18.74 -0.31 16.00
N ILE A 377 -18.23 -1.22 15.17
CA ILE A 377 -18.96 -1.83 14.06
C ILE A 377 -18.79 -3.35 14.10
N GLU A 378 -19.85 -4.07 13.73
CA GLU A 378 -19.78 -5.49 13.39
C GLU A 378 -19.59 -5.59 11.87
N THR A 379 -18.48 -6.18 11.42
CA THR A 379 -18.28 -6.48 10.00
C THR A 379 -18.96 -7.79 9.66
N SER A 380 -19.62 -7.85 8.50
CA SER A 380 -20.26 -9.08 8.04
C SER A 380 -19.25 -10.13 7.55
N SER A 381 -18.03 -9.72 7.20
CA SER A 381 -17.08 -10.54 6.44
C SER A 381 -15.84 -11.01 7.23
N LEU A 382 -15.53 -10.42 8.38
CA LEU A 382 -14.39 -10.81 9.23
C LEU A 382 -14.82 -11.47 10.53
N ASP A 383 -14.09 -12.51 10.93
CA ASP A 383 -14.26 -13.18 12.22
C ASP A 383 -13.72 -12.31 13.37
N SER A 384 -14.44 -12.26 14.49
CA SER A 384 -14.02 -11.53 15.69
C SER A 384 -12.63 -11.91 16.20
N SER A 385 -12.23 -13.18 16.04
CA SER A 385 -10.90 -13.68 16.39
C SER A 385 -9.79 -13.16 15.47
N VAL A 386 -10.12 -12.69 14.27
CA VAL A 386 -9.16 -11.98 13.41
C VAL A 386 -9.04 -10.53 13.85
N ILE A 387 -10.17 -9.90 14.18
CA ILE A 387 -10.22 -8.49 14.61
C ILE A 387 -9.47 -8.30 15.94
N GLU A 388 -9.50 -9.27 16.85
CA GLU A 388 -8.80 -9.17 18.15
C GLU A 388 -7.27 -8.99 18.03
N HIS A 389 -6.70 -9.39 16.90
CA HIS A 389 -5.28 -9.24 16.60
C HIS A 389 -4.93 -7.94 15.87
N MET A 390 -5.93 -7.17 15.44
CA MET A 390 -5.70 -5.89 14.77
C MET A 390 -5.33 -4.80 15.78
N LEU A 391 -4.44 -3.91 15.36
CA LEU A 391 -3.93 -2.79 16.14
C LEU A 391 -4.49 -1.46 15.61
N PRO A 392 -4.79 -0.49 16.48
CA PRO A 392 -5.21 0.83 16.03
C PRO A 392 -4.10 1.51 15.22
N LEU A 393 -4.47 2.43 14.31
CA LEU A 393 -3.47 3.25 13.62
C LEU A 393 -2.89 4.30 14.59
N PRO A 394 -1.56 4.49 14.64
CA PRO A 394 -0.99 5.66 15.29
C PRO A 394 -1.42 6.93 14.55
N THR A 395 -1.75 7.98 15.28
CA THR A 395 -2.13 9.25 14.65
C THR A 395 -0.93 9.91 13.96
N PRO A 396 -1.14 10.75 12.92
CA PRO A 396 -0.06 11.53 12.32
C PRO A 396 0.74 12.37 13.32
N ALA A 397 0.10 12.85 14.39
CA ALA A 397 0.76 13.60 15.45
C ALA A 397 1.67 12.72 16.34
N GLU A 398 1.24 11.49 16.64
CA GLU A 398 2.07 10.52 17.36
C GLU A 398 3.28 10.09 16.52
N LEU A 399 3.08 9.81 15.22
CA LEU A 399 4.16 9.52 14.29
C LEU A 399 5.16 10.69 14.21
N ALA A 400 4.67 11.92 14.06
CA ALA A 400 5.52 13.10 14.01
C ALA A 400 6.33 13.31 15.31
N ALA A 401 5.75 12.99 16.46
CA ALA A 401 6.40 13.14 17.77
C ALA A 401 7.42 12.03 18.08
N GLU A 402 7.18 10.80 17.60
CA GLU A 402 8.11 9.67 17.76
C GLU A 402 9.31 9.77 16.79
N ASN A 403 9.08 10.31 15.60
CA ASN A 403 10.08 10.37 14.55
C ASN A 403 11.22 11.35 14.81
N PRO A 404 12.42 11.10 14.25
CA PRO A 404 13.53 12.02 14.36
C PRO A 404 13.21 13.36 13.66
N PRO A 405 13.73 14.49 14.19
CA PRO A 405 13.64 15.79 13.52
C PRO A 405 14.15 15.70 12.08
N CYS A 406 13.45 16.36 11.17
CA CYS A 406 13.69 16.21 9.74
C CYS A 406 15.11 16.57 9.28
N TYR A 407 15.76 17.53 9.94
CA TYR A 407 17.13 17.88 9.60
C TYR A 407 18.10 16.71 9.80
N HIS A 408 17.82 15.74 10.68
CA HIS A 408 18.67 14.55 10.79
C HIS A 408 18.70 13.70 9.53
N ASN A 409 17.62 13.62 8.77
CA ASN A 409 17.51 12.71 7.62
C ASN A 409 17.48 13.43 6.26
N VAL A 410 17.15 14.73 6.25
CA VAL A 410 16.94 15.49 5.02
C VAL A 410 17.82 16.73 4.99
N LYS A 411 18.77 16.74 4.07
CA LYS A 411 19.67 17.89 3.82
C LYS A 411 18.93 19.22 3.61
N LYS A 412 17.81 19.21 2.87
CA LYS A 412 16.99 20.41 2.59
C LYS A 412 16.35 21.01 3.85
N CYS A 413 16.21 20.23 4.92
CA CYS A 413 15.65 20.66 6.20
C CYS A 413 16.68 21.38 7.09
N ASN A 414 17.95 21.38 6.68
CA ASN A 414 18.97 22.27 7.24
C ASN A 414 18.81 23.70 6.69
N SER A 415 17.65 24.33 6.95
CA SER A 415 17.29 25.66 6.44
C SER A 415 16.67 26.53 7.54
N ASP A 416 16.61 27.84 7.30
CA ASP A 416 16.04 28.82 8.26
C ASP A 416 14.56 28.59 8.57
N SER A 417 13.82 27.98 7.64
CA SER A 417 12.40 27.65 7.84
C SER A 417 12.20 26.22 8.35
N GLY A 418 13.21 25.37 8.24
CA GLY A 418 13.14 24.00 8.72
C GLY A 418 12.17 23.13 7.94
N CYS A 419 11.73 22.06 8.58
CA CYS A 419 10.78 21.11 8.03
C CYS A 419 9.81 20.62 9.09
N LYS A 420 8.72 19.99 8.64
CA LYS A 420 7.76 19.30 9.50
C LYS A 420 7.41 17.92 8.97
N ARG A 421 6.90 17.07 9.85
CA ARG A 421 6.29 15.78 9.51
C ARG A 421 4.78 15.88 9.70
N GLU A 422 4.04 15.41 8.72
CA GLU A 422 2.59 15.38 8.71
C GLU A 422 2.12 14.09 8.04
N LEU A 423 0.81 13.81 8.16
CA LEU A 423 0.15 12.67 7.51
C LEU A 423 0.67 11.30 7.99
N TYR A 424 0.03 10.22 7.54
CA TYR A 424 0.44 8.86 7.94
C TYR A 424 1.80 8.46 7.35
N GLY A 425 2.13 8.97 6.15
CA GLY A 425 3.44 8.75 5.54
C GLY A 425 4.61 9.40 6.28
N SER A 426 4.32 10.36 7.18
CA SER A 426 5.29 11.11 8.02
C SER A 426 6.51 11.69 7.28
N THR A 427 6.44 11.85 5.95
CA THR A 427 7.56 12.36 5.15
C THR A 427 7.90 13.81 5.53
N CYS A 428 9.18 14.13 5.60
CA CYS A 428 9.63 15.50 5.80
C CYS A 428 9.21 16.45 4.68
N THR A 429 8.42 17.46 5.03
CA THR A 429 8.00 18.55 4.16
C THR A 429 8.76 19.83 4.51
N VAL A 430 9.39 20.43 3.50
CA VAL A 430 10.12 21.70 3.65
C VAL A 430 9.14 22.83 3.91
N CYS A 431 9.40 23.61 4.95
CA CYS A 431 8.56 24.74 5.29
C CYS A 431 8.92 25.98 4.46
N ASN A 432 7.91 26.72 4.03
CA ASN A 432 8.08 27.97 3.26
C ASN A 432 8.26 29.20 4.16
N SER A 433 8.00 29.06 5.46
CA SER A 433 8.22 30.06 6.50
C SER A 433 8.37 29.37 7.85
N THR A 434 8.83 30.13 8.85
CA THR A 434 8.82 29.71 10.26
C THR A 434 7.38 29.74 10.79
N SER A 435 6.57 28.75 10.42
CA SER A 435 5.20 28.56 10.92
C SER A 435 5.18 27.51 12.03
N ASP A 436 4.04 27.40 12.72
CA ASP A 436 3.82 26.38 13.74
C ASP A 436 4.10 24.96 13.18
N GLY A 437 4.85 24.16 13.95
CA GLY A 437 5.22 22.78 13.62
C GLY A 437 6.48 22.62 12.77
N CYS A 438 7.08 23.71 12.27
CA CYS A 438 8.34 23.64 11.52
C CYS A 438 9.56 23.67 12.45
N GLU A 439 10.38 22.62 12.38
CA GLU A 439 11.59 22.48 13.18
C GLU A 439 12.83 22.80 12.35
N THR A 440 13.63 23.75 12.84
CA THR A 440 14.91 24.12 12.25
C THR A 440 16.05 23.34 12.88
N ALA A 441 17.12 23.14 12.11
CA ALA A 441 18.35 22.59 12.67
C ALA A 441 18.97 23.56 13.70
N PRO A 442 19.56 23.04 14.79
CA PRO A 442 20.40 23.84 15.68
C PRO A 442 21.52 24.55 14.90
N SER A 443 21.90 25.76 15.32
CA SER A 443 22.87 26.59 14.60
C SER A 443 24.27 25.99 14.49
N ASP A 444 24.61 25.04 15.36
CA ASP A 444 25.88 24.32 15.39
C ASP A 444 25.83 22.97 14.66
N TRP A 445 24.66 22.60 14.12
CA TRP A 445 24.47 21.36 13.39
C TRP A 445 24.65 21.55 11.88
N THR A 446 25.13 20.52 11.18
CA THR A 446 25.26 20.52 9.72
C THR A 446 25.00 19.13 9.18
N PHE A 447 24.16 19.04 8.14
CA PHE A 447 23.92 17.78 7.44
C PHE A 447 25.24 17.26 6.84
N PRO A 448 25.62 16.00 7.10
CA PRO A 448 26.89 15.47 6.64
C PRO A 448 26.94 15.39 5.11
N THR A 449 28.14 15.55 4.54
CA THR A 449 28.34 15.30 3.12
C THR A 449 28.41 13.79 2.89
N LEU A 450 27.44 13.26 2.14
CA LEU A 450 27.36 11.85 1.79
C LEU A 450 28.07 11.57 0.46
N THR A 451 28.69 10.40 0.35
CA THR A 451 29.38 9.95 -0.86
C THR A 451 28.42 9.14 -1.73
N LYS A 452 28.36 9.45 -3.03
CA LYS A 452 27.61 8.64 -4.00
C LYS A 452 28.35 7.33 -4.30
N ALA A 453 27.61 6.26 -4.50
CA ALA A 453 28.13 5.03 -5.09
C ALA A 453 28.71 5.29 -6.50
N VAL A 454 29.66 4.46 -6.91
CA VAL A 454 30.35 4.57 -8.21
C VAL A 454 30.29 3.20 -8.90
N GLY A 455 29.72 3.16 -10.10
CA GLY A 455 29.66 1.95 -10.94
C GLY A 455 31.00 1.65 -11.63
N GLU A 456 31.07 0.52 -12.34
CA GLU A 456 32.29 0.05 -13.02
C GLU A 456 32.82 1.04 -14.06
N ASN A 457 31.92 1.81 -14.68
CA ASN A 457 32.25 2.84 -15.66
C ASN A 457 32.64 4.19 -15.04
N GLY A 458 32.71 4.30 -13.70
CA GLY A 458 32.98 5.53 -12.98
C GLY A 458 31.78 6.48 -12.84
N GLY A 459 30.60 6.08 -13.32
CA GLY A 459 29.36 6.83 -13.17
C GLY A 459 28.78 6.72 -11.76
N THR A 460 28.13 7.78 -11.28
CA THR A 460 27.51 7.81 -9.93
C THR A 460 25.99 7.65 -9.96
N GLY A 461 25.45 7.18 -11.09
CA GLY A 461 24.02 7.11 -11.35
C GLY A 461 23.41 8.47 -11.67
N ASP A 462 22.26 8.43 -12.32
CA ASP A 462 21.40 9.57 -12.56
C ASP A 462 20.11 9.41 -11.73
N ALA A 463 19.88 10.37 -10.82
CA ALA A 463 18.70 10.40 -9.97
C ALA A 463 17.41 10.73 -10.74
N SER A 464 17.56 11.20 -11.99
CA SER A 464 16.47 11.42 -12.95
C SER A 464 16.28 10.24 -13.89
N ALA A 465 17.17 9.24 -13.85
CA ALA A 465 17.01 8.02 -14.65
C ALA A 465 15.65 7.44 -14.31
N ALA A 466 14.84 7.22 -15.36
CA ALA A 466 13.42 7.02 -15.26
C ALA A 466 13.06 6.06 -14.12
N GLY A 467 12.50 6.60 -13.03
CA GLY A 467 11.41 5.90 -12.35
C GLY A 467 10.31 5.71 -13.39
N SER A 468 9.50 4.66 -13.31
CA SER A 468 8.46 4.43 -14.31
C SER A 468 7.51 5.64 -14.33
N SER A 469 7.73 6.56 -15.26
CA SER A 469 6.73 7.51 -15.68
C SER A 469 5.70 6.66 -16.40
N THR A 470 4.58 6.46 -15.71
CA THR A 470 3.39 5.75 -16.14
C THR A 470 3.09 6.01 -17.61
N LYS A 471 3.58 5.12 -18.49
CA LYS A 471 2.72 4.58 -19.53
C LYS A 471 2.01 3.44 -18.86
N ASP A 472 0.72 3.61 -18.63
CA ASP A 472 -0.19 2.58 -18.14
C ASP A 472 0.14 1.26 -18.83
N SER A 473 0.69 0.31 -18.09
CA SER A 473 1.03 -1.02 -18.57
C SER A 473 -0.25 -1.83 -18.68
N THR A 474 -1.02 -1.55 -19.73
CA THR A 474 -2.03 -2.44 -20.26
C THR A 474 -1.32 -3.59 -20.98
N SER A 475 -0.90 -4.61 -20.25
CA SER A 475 -0.51 -5.88 -20.87
C SER A 475 -1.02 -7.06 -20.05
N SER A 476 -2.22 -7.50 -20.40
CA SER A 476 -2.72 -8.84 -20.09
C SER A 476 -1.87 -9.85 -20.87
N GLY A 477 -1.00 -10.57 -20.15
CA GLY A 477 -0.34 -11.75 -20.68
C GLY A 477 -1.36 -12.89 -20.82
N LYS A 478 -1.82 -13.16 -22.06
CA LYS A 478 -2.35 -14.47 -22.43
C LYS A 478 -1.40 -15.11 -23.43
N SER A 479 -0.72 -16.13 -22.95
CA SER A 479 0.03 -17.11 -23.70
C SER A 479 -0.94 -18.00 -24.48
N ASP A 480 -1.00 -17.80 -25.80
CA ASP A 480 -1.55 -18.80 -26.71
C ASP A 480 -0.51 -19.18 -27.76
N SER A 481 -0.07 -20.43 -27.65
CA SER A 481 0.77 -21.12 -28.61
C SER A 481 -0.01 -21.42 -29.89
N SER A 482 0.37 -20.82 -31.02
CA SER A 482 0.39 -21.53 -32.30
C SER A 482 1.29 -20.83 -33.32
N SER A 483 1.85 -21.66 -34.18
CA SER A 483 3.05 -21.47 -34.97
C SER A 483 2.95 -20.54 -36.17
N SER A 484 4.13 -20.04 -36.54
CA SER A 484 4.67 -19.80 -37.90
C SER A 484 4.48 -18.41 -38.54
N GLY A 485 5.62 -17.84 -38.96
CA GLY A 485 5.68 -16.99 -40.15
C GLY A 485 6.20 -15.57 -39.94
N ALA A 486 7.52 -15.43 -40.04
CA ALA A 486 8.29 -14.19 -40.02
C ALA A 486 7.81 -13.04 -40.95
N ALA A 487 8.18 -11.83 -40.49
CA ALA A 487 8.71 -10.69 -41.26
C ALA A 487 7.77 -9.59 -41.79
N MET A 488 7.70 -8.51 -40.99
CA MET A 488 8.24 -7.15 -41.26
C MET A 488 7.80 -6.36 -42.52
N ASN A 489 7.51 -5.08 -42.21
CA ASN A 489 7.47 -3.87 -43.04
C ASN A 489 6.25 -3.76 -43.96
N GLY A 490 5.45 -2.70 -43.95
CA GLY A 490 5.72 -1.31 -43.59
C GLY A 490 5.14 -0.44 -44.70
N VAL A 491 4.81 0.80 -44.33
CA VAL A 491 4.49 1.94 -45.21
C VAL A 491 3.02 2.12 -45.62
N SER A 492 2.44 3.14 -44.97
CA SER A 492 1.62 4.24 -45.50
C SER A 492 0.51 3.97 -46.52
N ALA A 493 -0.68 4.25 -45.99
CA ALA A 493 -1.54 5.35 -46.43
C ALA A 493 -2.47 5.15 -47.62
N VAL A 494 -3.61 5.81 -47.43
CA VAL A 494 -4.51 6.42 -48.42
C VAL A 494 -5.75 5.60 -48.83
N LEU A 495 -6.85 6.09 -48.25
CA LEU A 495 -8.17 6.39 -48.82
C LEU A 495 -9.03 5.29 -49.45
N MET A 496 -10.29 5.33 -49.00
CA MET A 496 -11.52 5.16 -49.77
C MET A 496 -11.74 3.77 -50.39
N SER A 497 -12.93 3.22 -50.46
CA SER A 497 -14.27 3.58 -50.05
C SER A 497 -15.08 2.36 -50.47
N THR A 498 -16.05 2.01 -49.65
CA THR A 498 -17.40 1.57 -50.06
C THR A 498 -17.59 0.35 -50.96
N LEU A 499 -18.68 -0.35 -50.61
CA LEU A 499 -19.49 -1.25 -51.42
C LEU A 499 -18.86 -2.62 -51.64
N LEU A 500 -19.61 -3.71 -51.65
CA LEU A 500 -20.97 -4.05 -51.25
C LEU A 500 -21.01 -5.54 -51.56
N ALA A 501 -21.96 -6.21 -50.93
CA ALA A 501 -22.71 -7.30 -51.52
C ALA A 501 -22.08 -8.69 -51.46
N LEU A 502 -22.83 -9.49 -50.69
CA LEU A 502 -23.40 -10.78 -51.07
C LEU A 502 -22.40 -11.92 -51.34
N ALA A 503 -22.65 -13.14 -50.91
CA ALA A 503 -23.74 -13.72 -50.14
C ALA A 503 -23.35 -15.19 -49.96
N THR A 504 -24.07 -15.84 -49.04
CA THR A 504 -24.46 -17.25 -49.10
C THR A 504 -23.31 -18.26 -49.09
N ALA A 505 -23.10 -18.89 -47.93
CA ALA A 505 -23.76 -20.15 -47.54
C ALA A 505 -23.04 -21.36 -48.13
N PHE A 506 -22.60 -22.27 -47.25
CA PHE A 506 -23.17 -23.61 -47.06
C PHE A 506 -22.22 -24.40 -46.13
N PHE A 507 -22.79 -24.93 -45.03
CA PHE A 507 -22.54 -26.23 -44.37
C PHE A 507 -21.07 -26.70 -44.26
N PHE A 508 -20.52 -26.93 -43.07
CA PHE A 508 -20.96 -27.80 -41.99
C PHE A 508 -20.49 -27.29 -40.62
#